data_AF-A0A1G8EIQ5-F1
#
_entry.id   AF-A0A1G8EIQ5-F1
#
_cell.length_a   1.000
_cell.length_b   1.000
_cell.length_c   1.000
_cell.angle_alpha   90.00
_cell.angle_beta   90.00
_cell.angle_gamma   90.00
#
_symmetry.space_group_name_H-M   'P 1'
#
loop_
_entity.id
_entity.type
_entity.pdbx_description
1 polymer ?
#
loop_
_entity_poly.entity_id
_entity_poly.type
_entity_poly.pdbx_seq_one_letter_code
_entity_poly.pdbx_strand_id
1 'polypeptide(L)'
;MQRLLRTADWDVDGVRDDLRGYVLENLGDTASGVFVVDETGFIKKGLRSAGVQRQFTGTSGKIDNCQLGVFLAYASAKGRALIDRELYLPTSWTEDRERCARADVPDGVEFATKPQLGTAMPARTRPGS
;
A
#
# COMPACT_ATOMS: atom_id res chain seq x y z
N MET A 1 1.11 -5.66 -23.19
CA MET A 1 1.08 -5.48 -21.72
C MET A 1 0.94 -4.01 -21.28
N GLN A 2 1.57 -3.05 -21.95
CA GLN A 2 1.49 -1.61 -21.57
C GLN A 2 0.10 -0.96 -21.70
N ARG A 3 -0.80 -1.46 -22.56
CA ARG A 3 -2.18 -0.93 -22.72
C ARG A 3 -3.08 -1.29 -21.52
N LEU A 4 -2.92 -2.49 -20.95
CA LEU A 4 -3.70 -2.93 -19.78
C LEU A 4 -3.38 -2.07 -18.55
N LEU A 5 -2.11 -1.71 -18.37
CA LEU A 5 -1.62 -0.91 -17.25
C LEU A 5 -1.86 0.60 -17.40
N ARG A 6 -2.28 1.07 -18.58
CA ARG A 6 -2.36 2.51 -18.90
C ARG A 6 -3.76 2.98 -19.29
N THR A 7 -4.63 2.09 -19.78
CA THR A 7 -5.90 2.47 -20.43
C THR A 7 -7.12 1.78 -19.85
N ALA A 8 -6.93 0.84 -18.93
CA ALA A 8 -8.03 0.20 -18.26
C ALA A 8 -8.26 0.94 -16.93
N ASP A 9 -9.45 1.47 -16.77
CA ASP A 9 -9.95 2.06 -15.52
C ASP A 9 -10.22 0.91 -14.56
N TRP A 10 -9.20 0.50 -13.81
CA TRP A 10 -9.32 -0.58 -12.83
C TRP A 10 -9.72 0.07 -11.52
N ASP A 11 -10.87 -0.33 -10.99
CA ASP A 11 -11.18 -0.10 -9.59
C ASP A 11 -10.12 -0.84 -8.75
N VAL A 12 -9.13 -0.09 -8.31
CA VAL A 12 -7.98 -0.60 -7.56
C VAL A 12 -8.43 -1.25 -6.26
N ASP A 13 -9.44 -0.66 -5.62
CA ASP A 13 -9.97 -1.15 -4.36
C ASP A 13 -10.85 -2.38 -4.61
N GLY A 14 -11.68 -2.37 -5.65
CA GLY A 14 -12.45 -3.55 -6.07
C GLY A 14 -11.56 -4.76 -6.39
N VAL A 15 -10.48 -4.56 -7.13
CA VAL A 15 -9.52 -5.64 -7.45
C VAL A 15 -8.80 -6.15 -6.19
N ARG A 16 -8.48 -5.26 -5.24
CA ARG A 16 -7.93 -5.66 -3.95
C ARG A 16 -8.94 -6.51 -3.18
N ASP A 17 -10.19 -6.10 -3.14
CA ASP A 17 -11.24 -6.76 -2.37
C ASP A 17 -11.57 -8.14 -2.97
N ASP A 18 -11.58 -8.27 -4.30
CA ASP A 18 -11.69 -9.56 -5.00
C ASP A 18 -10.52 -10.50 -4.68
N LEU A 19 -9.27 -10.00 -4.76
CA LEU A 19 -8.08 -10.77 -4.41
C LEU A 19 -8.14 -11.24 -2.96
N ARG A 20 -8.58 -10.37 -2.05
CA ARG A 20 -8.76 -10.70 -0.64
C ARG A 20 -9.80 -11.80 -0.45
N GLY A 21 -10.96 -11.71 -1.10
CA GLY A 21 -11.99 -12.75 -1.07
C GLY A 21 -11.44 -14.10 -1.50
N TYR A 22 -10.74 -14.13 -2.64
CA TYR A 22 -10.07 -15.33 -3.14
C TYR A 22 -9.05 -15.90 -2.15
N VAL A 23 -8.21 -15.06 -1.55
CA VAL A 23 -7.19 -15.50 -0.58
C VAL A 23 -7.83 -16.07 0.67
N LEU A 24 -8.89 -15.46 1.19
CA LEU A 24 -9.60 -15.97 2.37
C LEU A 24 -10.30 -17.31 2.08
N GLU A 25 -10.90 -17.47 0.90
CA GLU A 25 -11.54 -18.72 0.49
C GLU A 25 -10.53 -19.87 0.35
N ASN A 26 -9.36 -19.60 -0.25
CA ASN A 26 -8.41 -20.66 -0.62
C ASN A 26 -7.33 -20.90 0.45
N LEU A 27 -6.83 -19.83 1.07
CA LEU A 27 -5.73 -19.89 2.04
C LEU A 27 -6.20 -19.73 3.48
N GLY A 28 -7.46 -19.32 3.70
CA GLY A 28 -8.03 -19.13 5.03
C GLY A 28 -7.86 -20.35 5.93
N ASP A 29 -7.29 -20.11 7.10
CA ASP A 29 -7.12 -21.09 8.17
C ASP A 29 -7.12 -20.37 9.51
N THR A 30 -8.04 -20.76 10.41
CA THR A 30 -8.16 -20.18 11.74
C THR A 30 -7.07 -20.64 12.70
N ALA A 31 -6.44 -21.79 12.42
CA ALA A 31 -5.39 -22.34 13.28
C ALA A 31 -4.01 -21.70 13.01
N SER A 32 -3.69 -21.44 11.75
CA SER A 32 -2.36 -20.94 11.34
C SER A 32 -2.35 -19.57 10.67
N GLY A 33 -3.52 -18.99 10.40
CA GLY A 33 -3.66 -17.73 9.69
C GLY A 33 -3.15 -16.53 10.46
N VAL A 34 -2.23 -15.77 9.86
CA VAL A 34 -1.69 -14.53 10.40
C VAL A 34 -1.66 -13.43 9.35
N PHE A 35 -1.76 -12.19 9.82
CA PHE A 35 -1.52 -10.99 9.02
C PHE A 35 -0.08 -10.51 9.23
N VAL A 36 0.62 -10.24 8.14
CA VAL A 36 1.97 -9.71 8.14
C VAL A 36 1.95 -8.33 7.50
N VAL A 37 2.36 -7.32 8.25
CA VAL A 37 2.54 -5.95 7.76
C VAL A 37 4.02 -5.73 7.48
N ASP A 38 4.34 -5.24 6.29
CA ASP A 38 5.70 -4.91 5.88
C ASP A 38 5.76 -3.52 5.22
N GLU A 39 6.89 -2.84 5.39
CA GLU A 39 7.21 -1.65 4.61
C GLU A 39 8.28 -1.97 3.58
N THR A 40 8.01 -1.60 2.33
CA THR A 40 8.98 -1.71 1.25
C THR A 40 9.20 -0.35 0.60
N GLY A 41 10.46 0.00 0.35
CA GLY A 41 10.80 1.22 -0.38
C GLY A 41 11.14 0.98 -1.83
N PHE A 42 10.75 1.95 -2.66
CA PHE A 42 10.96 1.95 -4.10
C PHE A 42 11.85 3.14 -4.45
N ILE A 43 13.11 2.88 -4.79
CA ILE A 43 14.08 3.92 -5.16
C ILE A 43 13.62 4.67 -6.41
N LYS A 44 13.76 6.01 -6.39
CA LYS A 44 13.36 6.90 -7.49
C LYS A 44 14.45 7.90 -7.80
N LYS A 45 14.51 8.34 -9.06
CA LYS A 45 15.47 9.35 -9.53
C LYS A 45 14.88 10.77 -9.64
N GLY A 46 13.56 10.92 -9.56
CA GLY A 46 12.88 12.23 -9.66
C GLY A 46 12.04 12.57 -8.43
N LEU A 47 11.37 13.72 -8.48
CA LEU A 47 10.57 14.29 -7.38
C LEU A 47 9.05 14.28 -7.60
N ARG A 48 8.61 13.81 -8.77
CA ARG A 48 7.20 13.89 -9.21
C ARG A 48 6.31 12.74 -8.76
N SER A 49 6.89 11.58 -8.42
CA SER A 49 6.09 10.42 -7.97
C SER A 49 5.54 10.65 -6.56
N ALA A 50 4.26 10.36 -6.34
CA ALA A 50 3.57 10.53 -5.06
C ALA A 50 4.37 9.99 -3.85
N GLY A 51 4.52 10.78 -2.80
CA GLY A 51 5.25 10.37 -1.59
C GLY A 51 6.77 10.23 -1.74
N VAL A 52 7.35 10.53 -2.91
CA VAL A 52 8.80 10.44 -3.09
C VAL A 52 9.51 11.56 -2.32
N GLN A 53 10.48 11.18 -1.51
CA GLN A 53 11.42 12.09 -0.85
C GLN A 53 12.65 11.32 -0.36
N ARG A 54 13.64 12.05 0.15
CA ARG A 54 14.75 11.44 0.89
C ARG A 54 14.24 10.96 2.25
N GLN A 55 14.19 9.65 2.44
CA GLN A 55 13.75 9.02 3.68
C GLN A 55 14.46 7.67 3.85
N PHE A 56 14.50 7.18 5.09
CA PHE A 56 15.04 5.85 5.34
C PHE A 56 14.17 4.79 4.67
N THR A 57 14.81 3.84 3.99
CA THR A 57 14.14 2.67 3.43
C THR A 57 14.92 1.42 3.78
N GLY A 58 14.21 0.38 4.23
CA GLY A 58 14.80 -0.94 4.46
C GLY A 58 15.44 -1.54 3.21
N THR A 59 14.93 -1.21 2.01
CA THR A 59 15.40 -1.77 0.74
C THR A 59 16.84 -1.40 0.39
N SER A 60 17.28 -0.19 0.74
CA SER A 60 18.68 0.24 0.55
C SER A 60 19.48 0.30 1.86
N GLY A 61 18.82 0.09 3.00
CA GLY A 61 19.42 0.18 4.35
C GLY A 61 19.88 1.58 4.73
N LYS A 62 19.45 2.62 4.02
CA LYS A 62 19.90 4.00 4.20
C LYS A 62 18.84 5.01 3.82
N ILE A 63 19.14 6.30 4.03
CA ILE A 63 18.34 7.40 3.50
C ILE A 63 18.58 7.50 2.00
N ASP A 64 17.52 7.31 1.22
CA ASP A 64 17.54 7.44 -0.23
C ASP A 64 16.27 8.14 -0.73
N ASN A 65 16.32 8.67 -1.95
CA ASN A 65 15.13 9.21 -2.59
C ASN A 65 14.21 8.06 -3.02
N CYS A 66 13.13 7.85 -2.27
CA CYS A 66 12.26 6.70 -2.47
C CYS A 66 10.80 7.01 -2.12
N GLN A 67 9.90 6.19 -2.67
CA GLN A 67 8.52 6.05 -2.20
C GLN A 67 8.48 4.88 -1.23
N LEU A 68 7.61 4.93 -0.22
CA LEU A 68 7.42 3.83 0.73
C LEU A 68 5.99 3.30 0.58
N GLY A 69 5.86 1.99 0.36
CA GLY A 69 4.58 1.29 0.42
C GLY A 69 4.48 0.49 1.70
N VAL A 70 3.32 0.51 2.34
CA VAL A 70 2.95 -0.38 3.44
C VAL A 70 2.08 -1.48 2.85
N PHE A 71 2.43 -2.73 3.11
CA PHE A 71 1.80 -3.89 2.50
C PHE A 71 1.24 -4.80 3.58
N LEU A 72 0.06 -5.37 3.30
CA LEU A 72 -0.55 -6.40 4.13
C LEU A 72 -0.52 -7.72 3.36
N ALA A 73 0.11 -8.73 3.95
CA ALA A 73 0.04 -10.11 3.50
C ALA A 73 -0.80 -10.95 4.47
N TYR A 74 -1.51 -11.92 3.93
CA TYR A 74 -2.04 -13.05 4.68
C TYR A 74 -1.11 -14.25 4.48
N ALA A 75 -0.80 -14.95 5.56
CA ALA A 75 -0.02 -16.17 5.53
C ALA A 75 -0.67 -17.24 6.41
N SER A 76 -0.66 -18.48 5.95
CA SER A 76 -1.10 -19.66 6.68
C SER A 76 -0.26 -20.86 6.26
N ALA A 77 -0.51 -22.03 6.85
CA ALA A 77 0.08 -23.29 6.43
C ALA A 77 -0.24 -23.63 4.96
N LYS A 78 -1.29 -23.05 4.37
CA LYS A 78 -1.70 -23.26 2.97
C LYS A 78 -0.95 -22.38 1.97
N GLY A 79 -0.27 -21.33 2.44
CA GLY A 79 0.48 -20.41 1.58
C GLY A 79 0.43 -18.97 2.05
N ARG A 80 0.85 -18.04 1.18
CA ARG A 80 0.85 -16.60 1.47
C ARG A 80 0.51 -15.77 0.25
N ALA A 81 -0.15 -14.63 0.47
CA ALA A 81 -0.49 -13.67 -0.58
C ALA A 81 -0.56 -12.25 -0.03
N LEU A 82 -0.26 -11.25 -0.86
CA LEU A 82 -0.55 -9.84 -0.59
C LEU A 82 -2.05 -9.58 -0.75
N ILE A 83 -2.66 -8.88 0.19
CA ILE A 83 -4.12 -8.66 0.25
C ILE A 83 -4.52 -7.20 0.49
N ASP A 84 -3.56 -6.32 0.76
CA ASP A 84 -3.76 -4.87 0.82
C ASP A 84 -2.45 -4.13 0.57
N ARG A 85 -2.56 -2.85 0.20
CA ARG A 85 -1.44 -1.96 -0.04
C ARG A 85 -1.84 -0.51 0.21
N GLU A 86 -0.96 0.23 0.85
CA GLU A 86 -1.09 1.68 1.07
C GLU A 86 0.20 2.39 0.69
N LEU A 87 0.08 3.59 0.11
CA LEU A 87 1.21 4.46 -0.12
C LEU A 87 1.42 5.34 1.12
N TYR A 88 2.62 5.33 1.70
CA TYR A 88 2.95 6.28 2.74
C TYR A 88 3.23 7.66 2.12
N LEU A 89 2.38 8.63 2.46
CA LEU A 89 2.57 10.04 2.13
C LEU A 89 3.08 10.81 3.36
N PRO A 90 4.33 11.33 3.31
CA PRO A 90 4.86 12.19 4.37
C PRO A 90 4.10 13.50 4.50
N THR A 91 4.20 14.18 5.65
CA THR A 91 3.58 15.50 5.86
C THR A 91 4.01 16.53 4.80
N SER A 92 5.28 16.49 4.38
CA SER A 92 5.82 17.32 3.30
C SER A 92 5.12 17.16 1.94
N TRP A 93 4.33 16.09 1.76
CA TRP A 93 3.44 15.89 0.62
C TRP A 93 2.02 16.34 0.94
N THR A 94 1.44 15.90 2.05
CA THR A 94 0.04 16.21 2.38
C THR A 94 -0.19 17.69 2.67
N GLU A 95 0.86 18.44 3.02
CA GLU A 95 0.83 19.90 3.19
C GLU A 95 1.02 20.68 1.87
N ASP A 96 1.43 20.03 0.78
CA ASP A 96 1.60 20.62 -0.56
C ASP A 96 0.55 20.05 -1.53
N ARG A 97 -0.65 20.65 -1.51
CA ARG A 97 -1.79 20.17 -2.30
C ARG A 97 -1.59 20.30 -3.80
N GLU A 98 -0.87 21.33 -4.25
CA GLU A 98 -0.53 21.44 -5.67
C GLU A 98 0.38 20.30 -6.13
N ARG A 99 1.35 19.90 -5.30
CA ARG A 99 2.21 18.75 -5.59
C ARG A 99 1.46 17.43 -5.58
N CYS A 100 0.54 17.24 -4.64
CA CYS A 100 -0.37 16.09 -4.61
C CYS A 100 -1.20 16.00 -5.89
N ALA A 101 -1.83 17.10 -6.30
CA ALA A 101 -2.64 17.17 -7.51
C ALA A 101 -1.84 16.83 -8.77
N ARG A 102 -0.60 17.32 -8.90
CA ARG A 102 0.30 16.97 -10.03
C ARG A 102 0.73 15.50 -10.07
N ALA A 103 0.54 14.76 -8.97
CA ALA A 103 0.85 13.34 -8.86
C ALA A 103 -0.42 12.47 -8.74
N ASP A 104 -1.60 13.05 -9.02
CA ASP A 104 -2.91 12.39 -8.96
C ASP A 104 -3.27 11.84 -7.56
N VAL A 105 -2.78 12.49 -6.50
CA VAL A 105 -3.17 12.17 -5.12
C VAL A 105 -4.49 12.88 -4.80
N PRO A 106 -5.55 12.18 -4.35
CA PRO A 106 -6.83 12.80 -4.01
C PRO A 106 -6.75 13.82 -2.86
N ASP A 107 -7.57 14.86 -2.91
CA ASP A 107 -7.55 15.96 -1.94
C ASP A 107 -7.86 15.52 -0.50
N GLY A 108 -8.70 14.49 -0.34
CA GLY A 108 -9.08 13.93 0.96
C GLY A 108 -7.99 13.08 1.64
N VAL A 109 -6.85 12.84 0.98
CA VAL A 109 -5.76 12.08 1.61
C VAL A 109 -5.05 12.95 2.65
N GLU A 110 -5.09 12.50 3.90
CA GLU A 110 -4.41 13.12 5.03
C GLU A 110 -3.16 12.32 5.44
N PHE A 111 -2.32 12.94 6.25
CA PHE A 111 -1.15 12.26 6.79
C PHE A 111 -1.56 11.12 7.71
N ALA A 112 -0.99 9.94 7.47
CA ALA A 112 -1.07 8.80 8.36
C ALA A 112 0.31 8.20 8.55
N THR A 113 0.66 7.88 9.80
CA THR A 113 1.89 7.16 10.11
C THR A 113 1.83 5.73 9.56
N LYS A 114 2.99 5.13 9.29
CA LYS A 114 3.08 3.75 8.80
C LYS A 114 2.38 2.73 9.72
N PRO A 115 2.49 2.83 11.07
CA PRO A 115 1.70 1.96 11.96
C PRO A 115 0.18 2.18 11.88
N GLN A 116 -0.28 3.42 11.68
CA GLN A 116 -1.71 3.70 11.47
C GLN A 116 -2.21 3.05 10.18
N LEU A 117 -1.47 3.18 9.07
CA LEU A 117 -1.76 2.49 7.80
C LEU A 117 -1.79 0.96 8.00
N GLY A 118 -0.77 0.42 8.67
CA GLY A 118 -0.66 -1.00 8.99
C GLY A 118 -1.81 -1.55 9.84
N THR A 119 -2.38 -0.74 10.73
CA THR A 119 -3.51 -1.12 11.59
C THR A 119 -4.85 -0.97 10.86
N ALA A 120 -4.98 0.02 9.98
CA ALA A 120 -6.20 0.26 9.21
C ALA A 120 -6.48 -0.87 8.19
N MET A 121 -5.44 -1.40 7.53
CA MET A 121 -5.63 -2.42 6.49
C MET A 121 -6.33 -3.70 7.01
N PRO A 122 -5.91 -4.33 8.13
CA PRO A 122 -6.65 -5.46 8.71
C PRO A 122 -8.02 -5.08 9.28
N ALA A 123 -8.25 -3.82 9.65
CA ALA A 123 -9.57 -3.40 10.13
C ALA A 123 -10.61 -3.46 9.00
N ARG A 124 -10.22 -3.06 7.78
CA ARG A 124 -11.06 -3.16 6.56
C ARG A 124 -11.39 -4.59 6.16
N THR A 125 -10.66 -5.59 6.68
CA THR A 125 -10.89 -7.00 6.35
C THR A 125 -11.91 -7.66 7.29
N ARG A 126 -12.31 -6.99 8.38
CA ARG A 126 -13.27 -7.56 9.34
C ARG A 126 -14.69 -7.22 8.89
N PRO A 127 -15.61 -8.20 8.82
CA PRO A 127 -17.00 -7.90 8.49
C PRO A 127 -17.61 -6.99 9.56
N GLY A 128 -18.11 -5.80 9.16
CA GLY A 128 -18.87 -4.88 10.02
C GLY A 128 -18.33 -3.45 10.20
N SER A 129 -17.41 -2.97 9.35
CA SER A 129 -17.01 -1.54 9.31
C SER A 129 -17.63 -0.80 8.14
#